data_AF-A0A0P7ZQI7-F1
#
_entry.id   AF-A0A0P7ZQI7-F1
#
_cell.length_a   1.000
_cell.length_b   1.000
_cell.length_c   1.000
_cell.angle_alpha   90.00
_cell.angle_beta   90.00
_cell.angle_gamma   90.00
#
_symmetry.space_group_name_H-M   'P 1'
#
loop_
_entity.id
_entity.type
_entity.pdbx_description
1 polymer ?
#
loop_
_entity_poly.entity_id
_entity_poly.type
_entity_poly.pdbx_seq_one_letter_code
_entity_poly.pdbx_strand_id
1 'polypeptide(L)'
;MDKLALLVVSSLESDGVRRNRHQYPGISTLFGEAIAIDNDQGKITIQPFKTFSENYGDRQLYSNPSILSDLVLQLHQAGYRHIIYLAQAPYTNRLNLTQVEENRNLYFMSPNLIKFLVEGIEDLHLYPVFVNQYSVLKSSRLNADSYRLNNTQQLLNILNDPSQHIVVFFNLFNGMTVGEEGRFYNGVMSYSTLINVYPEILDDQDIRQGLIYDGPVKMDILRYLTLFHFFRVERRQGKLQLKLDPYQQIMGDEALRKNTLFYHMDGKTYFNSLAFLTAVNSILYPQSNERQER
;
A
#
# COMPACT_ATOMS: atom_id res chain seq x y z
N MET A 1 -1.26 -17.65 -12.50
CA MET A 1 -1.06 -17.39 -11.07
C MET A 1 -2.34 -17.79 -10.34
N ASP A 2 -2.23 -18.57 -9.27
CA ASP A 2 -3.41 -19.10 -8.58
C ASP A 2 -3.74 -18.32 -7.31
N LYS A 3 -2.74 -17.69 -6.69
CA LYS A 3 -2.87 -16.95 -5.44
C LYS A 3 -2.06 -15.66 -5.47
N LEU A 4 -2.68 -14.55 -5.09
CA LEU A 4 -2.06 -13.25 -4.89
C LEU A 4 -2.56 -12.64 -3.59
N ALA A 5 -1.67 -12.08 -2.79
CA ALA A 5 -2.07 -11.27 -1.64
C ALA A 5 -1.79 -9.79 -1.89
N LEU A 6 -2.67 -8.93 -1.36
CA LEU A 6 -2.42 -7.49 -1.24
C LEU A 6 -2.19 -7.19 0.25
N LEU A 7 -1.05 -6.60 0.60
CA LEU A 7 -0.75 -6.15 1.95
C LEU A 7 -0.71 -4.62 1.98
N VAL A 8 -1.80 -4.02 2.45
CA VAL A 8 -2.03 -2.57 2.46
C VAL A 8 -1.61 -2.02 3.82
N VAL A 9 -0.64 -1.10 3.86
CA VAL A 9 -0.05 -0.59 5.11
C VAL A 9 -0.17 0.93 5.23
N SER A 10 -0.35 1.41 6.46
CA SER A 10 -0.41 2.82 6.81
C SER A 10 -0.03 3.02 8.28
N SER A 11 0.39 4.22 8.67
CA SER A 11 0.60 4.55 10.07
C SER A 11 -0.04 5.88 10.46
N LEU A 12 -0.16 6.08 11.77
CA LEU A 12 -0.59 7.32 12.40
C LEU A 12 0.29 7.61 13.61
N GLU A 13 1.04 8.72 13.57
CA GLU A 13 1.81 9.23 14.71
C GLU A 13 0.85 9.72 15.80
N SER A 14 1.13 9.38 17.06
CA SER A 14 0.43 9.96 18.19
C SER A 14 0.98 11.35 18.51
N ASP A 15 0.11 12.26 18.95
CA ASP A 15 0.52 13.62 19.31
C ASP A 15 1.63 13.61 20.36
N GLY A 16 2.73 14.30 20.05
CA GLY A 16 3.90 14.41 20.92
C GLY A 16 4.20 15.87 21.30
N VAL A 17 4.76 16.07 22.50
CA VAL A 17 5.24 17.39 22.93
C VAL A 17 6.43 17.80 22.05
N ARG A 18 6.20 18.73 21.12
CA ARG A 18 7.20 19.20 20.12
C ARG A 18 8.55 19.60 20.73
N ARG A 19 8.58 20.07 21.98
CA ARG A 19 9.82 20.48 22.69
C ARG A 19 10.74 19.31 23.08
N ASN A 20 10.23 18.09 23.19
CA ASN A 20 10.97 16.93 23.71
C ASN A 20 11.10 15.76 22.71
N ARG A 21 10.93 16.00 21.40
CA ARG A 21 11.05 14.94 20.35
C ARG A 21 12.38 14.16 20.40
N HIS A 22 13.45 14.75 20.92
CA HIS A 22 14.74 14.07 21.08
C HIS A 22 14.80 13.14 22.30
N GLN A 23 13.95 13.36 23.32
CA GLN A 23 13.89 12.55 24.55
C GLN A 23 12.79 11.49 24.51
N TYR A 24 11.69 11.77 23.81
CA TYR A 24 10.58 10.83 23.60
C TYR A 24 10.31 10.72 22.10
N PRO A 25 10.94 9.75 21.41
CA PRO A 25 10.54 9.44 20.03
C PRO A 25 9.05 9.10 20.02
N GLY A 26 8.34 9.54 18.99
CA GLY A 26 6.90 9.35 18.90
C GLY A 26 6.52 7.87 18.93
N ILE A 27 5.28 7.60 19.34
CA ILE A 27 4.66 6.30 19.15
C ILE A 27 3.73 6.43 17.97
N SER A 28 3.93 5.57 16.99
CA SER A 28 3.10 5.48 15.80
C SER A 28 2.33 4.17 15.81
N THR A 29 1.04 4.23 15.52
CA THR A 29 0.23 3.04 15.29
C THR A 29 0.35 2.64 13.83
N LEU A 30 0.94 1.49 13.56
CA LEU A 30 0.90 0.81 12.27
C LEU A 30 -0.44 0.11 12.14
N PHE A 31 -1.10 0.21 11.00
CA PHE A 31 -2.35 -0.50 10.74
C PHE A 31 -2.54 -0.77 9.25
N GLY A 32 -3.45 -1.69 8.94
CA GLY A 32 -3.74 -2.02 7.56
C GLY A 32 -4.61 -3.25 7.40
N GLU A 33 -4.62 -3.77 6.18
CA GLU A 33 -5.33 -5.00 5.82
C GLU A 33 -4.52 -5.84 4.84
N ALA A 34 -4.63 -7.15 5.00
CA ALA A 34 -4.25 -8.15 4.01
C ALA A 34 -5.50 -8.63 3.29
N ILE A 35 -5.47 -8.68 1.96
CA ILE A 35 -6.52 -9.21 1.10
C ILE A 35 -5.99 -10.43 0.37
N ALA A 36 -6.77 -11.51 0.39
CA ALA A 36 -6.52 -12.73 -0.36
C ALA A 36 -7.26 -12.70 -1.69
N ILE A 37 -6.55 -13.00 -2.77
CA ILE A 37 -7.11 -13.20 -4.11
C ILE A 37 -6.73 -14.61 -4.56
N ASP A 38 -7.73 -15.47 -4.69
CA ASP A 38 -7.60 -16.85 -5.13
C ASP A 38 -8.23 -17.03 -6.51
N ASN A 39 -7.58 -17.77 -7.39
CA ASN A 39 -8.06 -18.13 -8.72
C ASN A 39 -8.10 -19.64 -8.84
N ASP A 40 -9.30 -20.20 -8.68
CA ASP A 40 -9.55 -21.62 -8.85
C ASP A 40 -10.13 -21.87 -10.24
N GLN A 41 -9.27 -22.29 -11.18
CA GLN A 41 -9.65 -22.63 -12.56
C GLN A 41 -10.47 -21.53 -13.28
N GLY A 42 -10.13 -20.25 -13.03
CA GLY A 42 -10.81 -19.09 -13.61
C GLY A 42 -11.90 -18.48 -12.73
N LYS A 43 -12.31 -19.15 -11.65
CA LYS A 43 -13.16 -18.56 -10.61
C LYS A 43 -12.30 -17.77 -9.64
N ILE A 44 -12.40 -16.44 -9.73
CA ILE A 44 -11.64 -15.53 -8.88
C ILE A 44 -12.46 -15.16 -7.64
N THR A 45 -11.91 -15.45 -6.47
CA THR A 45 -12.45 -15.05 -5.16
C THR A 45 -11.56 -13.97 -4.57
N ILE A 46 -12.16 -12.89 -4.09
CA ILE A 46 -11.49 -11.79 -3.40
C ILE A 46 -12.10 -11.69 -2.01
N GLN A 47 -11.28 -11.79 -0.97
CA GLN A 47 -11.76 -11.76 0.41
C GLN A 47 -10.75 -11.10 1.37
N PRO A 48 -11.23 -10.43 2.43
CA PRO A 48 -10.34 -10.00 3.51
C PRO A 48 -9.63 -11.21 4.11
N PHE A 49 -8.31 -11.14 4.24
CA PHE A 49 -7.51 -12.16 4.92
C PHE A 49 -7.40 -11.81 6.41
N LYS A 50 -6.92 -10.59 6.72
CA LYS A 50 -6.75 -10.11 8.10
C LYS A 50 -6.60 -8.60 8.14
N THR A 51 -7.22 -7.95 9.12
CA THR A 51 -6.89 -6.57 9.50
C THR A 51 -5.90 -6.58 10.65
N PHE A 52 -5.08 -5.55 10.76
CA PHE A 52 -4.05 -5.50 11.78
C PHE A 52 -3.81 -4.07 12.29
N SER A 53 -3.39 -3.96 13.55
CA SER A 53 -2.84 -2.75 14.12
C SER A 53 -1.88 -3.07 15.27
N GLU A 54 -0.78 -2.35 15.35
CA GLU A 54 0.19 -2.43 16.46
C GLU A 54 0.94 -1.11 16.65
N ASN A 55 1.32 -0.81 17.89
CA ASN A 55 2.02 0.41 18.25
C ASN A 55 3.54 0.18 18.22
N TYR A 56 4.26 1.05 17.53
CA TYR A 56 5.72 0.99 17.39
C TYR A 56 6.35 2.35 17.69
N GLY A 57 7.60 2.33 18.17
CA GLY A 57 8.44 3.53 18.15
C GLY A 57 8.87 3.86 16.72
N ASP A 58 9.13 5.14 16.44
CA ASP A 58 9.41 5.65 15.08
C ASP A 58 10.49 4.86 14.31
N ARG A 59 11.55 4.39 14.99
CA ARG A 59 12.61 3.60 14.33
C ARG A 59 12.16 2.18 14.00
N GLN A 60 11.42 1.55 14.92
CA GLN A 60 10.97 0.16 14.76
C GLN A 60 9.95 0.05 13.63
N LEU A 61 9.07 1.05 13.50
CA LEU A 61 8.02 1.11 12.47
C LEU A 61 8.55 0.90 11.05
N TYR A 62 9.70 1.48 10.72
CA TYR A 62 10.27 1.47 9.37
C TYR A 62 11.47 0.52 9.20
N SER A 63 11.73 -0.35 10.18
CA SER A 63 12.85 -1.30 10.11
C SER A 63 12.46 -2.73 10.46
N ASN A 64 11.71 -2.94 11.55
CA ASN A 64 11.37 -4.28 12.03
C ASN A 64 10.00 -4.33 12.77
N PRO A 65 8.89 -3.96 12.13
CA PRO A 65 7.55 -4.15 12.68
C PRO A 65 7.14 -5.62 12.58
N SER A 66 7.16 -6.34 13.71
CA SER A 66 6.88 -7.79 13.78
C SER A 66 5.55 -8.18 13.13
N ILE A 67 4.50 -7.37 13.30
CA ILE A 67 3.16 -7.66 12.76
C ILE A 67 3.17 -7.82 11.24
N LEU A 68 4.04 -7.11 10.52
CA LEU A 68 4.13 -7.23 9.06
C LEU A 68 4.86 -8.50 8.66
N SER A 69 5.98 -8.83 9.33
CA SER A 69 6.70 -10.08 9.08
C SER A 69 5.82 -11.29 9.38
N ASP A 70 5.09 -11.27 10.50
CA ASP A 70 4.15 -12.33 10.87
C ASP A 70 3.03 -12.50 9.83
N LEU A 71 2.51 -11.39 9.29
CA LEU A 71 1.50 -11.43 8.23
C LEU A 71 2.05 -11.97 6.92
N VAL A 72 3.26 -11.56 6.51
CA VAL A 72 3.93 -12.10 5.32
C VAL A 72 4.13 -13.61 5.48
N LEU A 73 4.61 -14.06 6.64
CA LEU A 73 4.77 -15.47 6.94
C LEU A 73 3.43 -16.22 6.94
N GLN A 74 2.37 -15.66 7.52
CA GLN A 74 1.02 -16.26 7.52
C GLN A 74 0.46 -16.41 6.10
N LEU A 75 0.62 -15.39 5.25
CA LEU A 75 0.22 -15.43 3.84
C LEU A 75 1.04 -16.49 3.09
N HIS A 76 2.35 -16.52 3.30
CA HIS A 76 3.22 -17.52 2.69
C HIS A 76 2.84 -18.95 3.09
N GLN A 77 2.56 -19.19 4.37
CA GLN A 77 2.07 -20.49 4.89
C GLN A 77 0.70 -20.88 4.32
N ALA A 78 -0.15 -19.91 4.00
CA ALA A 78 -1.42 -20.12 3.31
C ALA A 78 -1.28 -20.34 1.78
N GLY A 79 -0.06 -20.33 1.26
CA GLY A 79 0.27 -20.61 -0.14
C GLY A 79 0.32 -19.37 -1.04
N TYR A 80 0.30 -18.15 -0.48
CA TYR A 80 0.49 -16.93 -1.27
C TYR A 80 2.00 -16.69 -1.48
N ARG A 81 2.50 -17.03 -2.67
CA ARG A 81 3.89 -16.75 -3.07
C ARG A 81 4.10 -15.35 -3.62
N HIS A 82 3.06 -14.75 -4.20
CA HIS A 82 3.09 -13.38 -4.69
C HIS A 82 2.37 -12.44 -3.72
N ILE A 83 3.06 -11.41 -3.24
CA ILE A 83 2.51 -10.40 -2.33
C ILE A 83 2.78 -9.00 -2.89
N ILE A 84 1.72 -8.24 -3.14
CA ILE A 84 1.84 -6.81 -3.45
C ILE A 84 1.81 -6.04 -2.14
N TYR A 85 2.96 -5.52 -1.75
CA TYR A 85 3.12 -4.69 -0.57
C TYR A 85 2.82 -3.23 -0.93
N LEU A 86 1.70 -2.71 -0.44
CA LEU A 86 1.13 -1.42 -0.82
C LEU A 86 1.29 -0.41 0.31
N ALA A 87 1.93 0.71 0.00
CA ALA A 87 1.95 1.90 0.87
C ALA A 87 1.57 3.16 0.10
N GLN A 88 1.09 4.18 0.82
CA GLN A 88 0.87 5.50 0.25
C GLN A 88 2.23 6.07 -0.21
N ALA A 89 2.27 6.71 -1.38
CA ALA A 89 3.47 7.44 -1.80
C ALA A 89 3.80 8.53 -0.75
N PRO A 90 5.09 8.72 -0.39
CA PRO A 90 5.46 9.81 0.50
C PRO A 90 4.98 11.15 -0.08
N TYR A 91 4.49 12.06 0.78
CA TYR A 91 4.04 13.41 0.40
C TYR A 91 5.24 14.28 -0.02
N THR A 92 5.81 14.00 -1.17
CA THR A 92 6.59 14.97 -1.92
C THR A 92 5.83 15.19 -3.22
N ASN A 93 5.41 16.43 -3.49
CA ASN A 93 4.68 16.86 -4.71
C ASN A 93 5.43 16.57 -6.02
N ARG A 94 6.55 15.86 -5.93
CA ARG A 94 7.32 15.26 -6.99
C ARG A 94 7.80 13.91 -6.43
N LEU A 95 7.35 12.80 -7.03
CA LEU A 95 8.13 11.55 -7.07
C LEU A 95 9.38 11.75 -7.96
N ASN A 96 10.05 12.91 -7.86
CA ASN A 96 11.38 13.12 -8.42
C ASN A 96 12.36 12.58 -7.39
N LEU A 97 12.37 11.25 -7.20
CA LEU A 97 13.50 10.55 -6.60
C LEU A 97 14.59 10.39 -7.68
N THR A 98 14.97 11.50 -8.32
CA THR A 98 16.15 11.57 -9.20
C THR A 98 17.45 11.65 -8.39
N GLN A 99 17.33 11.76 -7.07
CA GLN A 99 18.45 11.73 -6.13
C GLN A 99 18.02 10.84 -4.96
N VAL A 100 18.40 9.56 -5.03
CA VAL A 100 18.48 8.68 -3.85
C VAL A 100 19.68 9.16 -3.01
N GLU A 101 19.66 10.42 -2.58
CA GLU A 101 20.54 10.89 -1.54
C GLU A 101 19.88 10.49 -0.22
N GLU A 102 20.43 9.41 0.34
CA GLU A 102 20.11 8.77 1.60
C GLU A 102 18.79 7.98 1.61
N ASN A 103 18.90 6.69 1.96
CA ASN A 103 17.84 5.70 2.27
C ASN A 103 16.74 6.16 3.25
N ARG A 104 16.69 7.44 3.65
CA ARG A 104 15.86 8.01 4.70
C ARG A 104 14.42 8.31 4.28
N ASN A 105 14.11 8.42 2.99
CA ASN A 105 12.78 8.88 2.53
C ASN A 105 11.86 7.78 1.99
N LEU A 106 12.29 6.52 1.99
CA LEU A 106 11.48 5.42 1.47
C LEU A 106 10.47 4.88 2.48
N TYR A 107 10.62 5.18 3.78
CA TYR A 107 9.69 4.80 4.86
C TYR A 107 9.27 3.32 4.80
N PHE A 108 8.01 3.03 4.46
CA PHE A 108 7.49 1.66 4.32
C PHE A 108 8.12 0.87 3.17
N MET A 109 8.86 1.53 2.29
CA MET A 109 9.64 0.92 1.21
C MET A 109 11.15 0.96 1.50
N SER A 110 11.57 1.13 2.76
CA SER A 110 13.00 1.14 3.09
C SER A 110 13.63 -0.25 2.83
N PRO A 111 14.87 -0.32 2.35
CA PRO A 111 15.57 -1.60 2.17
C PRO A 111 15.61 -2.45 3.44
N ASN A 112 15.80 -1.81 4.61
CA ASN A 112 15.83 -2.52 5.90
C ASN A 112 14.51 -3.21 6.20
N LEU A 113 13.38 -2.51 5.98
CA LEU A 113 12.06 -3.09 6.19
C LEU A 113 11.80 -4.21 5.19
N ILE A 114 12.02 -3.96 3.90
CA ILE A 114 11.78 -4.98 2.87
C ILE A 114 12.62 -6.22 3.12
N LYS A 115 13.89 -6.06 3.51
CA LYS A 115 14.74 -7.18 3.94
C LYS A 115 14.12 -7.93 5.11
N PHE A 116 13.73 -7.23 6.17
CA PHE A 116 13.10 -7.85 7.34
C PHE A 116 11.83 -8.64 6.98
N LEU A 117 11.06 -8.22 5.96
CA LEU A 117 9.84 -8.92 5.55
C LEU A 117 10.10 -10.21 4.77
N VAL A 118 11.21 -10.31 4.04
CA VAL A 118 11.49 -11.44 3.13
C VAL A 118 12.57 -12.39 3.64
N GLU A 119 13.40 -11.95 4.59
CA GLU A 119 14.52 -12.72 5.12
C GLU A 119 14.05 -14.07 5.70
N GLY A 120 14.65 -15.16 5.23
CA GLY A 120 14.31 -16.52 5.65
C GLY A 120 13.05 -17.12 5.02
N ILE A 121 12.44 -16.45 4.03
CA ILE A 121 11.27 -16.98 3.29
C ILE A 121 11.67 -17.28 1.85
N GLU A 122 11.90 -18.56 1.56
CA GLU A 122 12.18 -19.02 0.20
C GLU A 122 10.93 -18.95 -0.70
N ASP A 123 11.12 -18.76 -2.02
CA ASP A 123 10.03 -18.74 -3.02
C ASP A 123 8.99 -17.61 -2.82
N LEU A 124 9.34 -16.55 -2.08
CA LEU A 124 8.50 -15.38 -1.89
C LEU A 124 8.82 -14.28 -2.90
N HIS A 125 7.82 -13.89 -3.68
CA HIS A 125 7.88 -12.73 -4.56
C HIS A 125 7.10 -11.56 -3.96
N LEU A 126 7.83 -10.66 -3.29
CA LEU A 126 7.28 -9.44 -2.71
C LEU A 126 7.47 -8.26 -3.67
N TYR A 127 6.39 -7.55 -3.96
CA TYR A 127 6.35 -6.41 -4.87
C TYR A 127 6.07 -5.11 -4.12
N PRO A 128 7.08 -4.26 -3.85
CA PRO A 128 6.89 -2.96 -3.21
C PRO A 128 6.21 -1.99 -4.18
N VAL A 129 5.01 -1.50 -3.83
CA VAL A 129 4.18 -0.68 -4.70
C VAL A 129 3.62 0.55 -3.98
N PHE A 130 3.86 1.71 -4.55
CA PHE A 130 3.21 2.96 -4.18
C PHE A 130 1.92 3.16 -4.97
N VAL A 131 0.89 3.64 -4.27
CA VAL A 131 -0.36 4.09 -4.87
C VAL A 131 -0.53 5.59 -4.74
N ASN A 132 -1.03 6.22 -5.81
CA ASN A 132 -1.38 7.64 -5.81
C ASN A 132 -2.64 7.87 -6.67
N GLN A 133 -3.41 8.91 -6.32
CA GLN A 133 -4.57 9.33 -7.08
C GLN A 133 -4.30 10.70 -7.73
N TYR A 134 -4.57 10.83 -9.02
CA TYR A 134 -4.49 12.12 -9.71
C TYR A 134 -5.69 12.33 -10.64
N SER A 135 -5.98 13.59 -10.96
CA SER A 135 -7.14 13.95 -11.78
C SER A 135 -6.73 14.27 -13.21
N VAL A 136 -7.47 13.73 -14.19
CA VAL A 136 -7.25 13.99 -15.62
C VAL A 136 -8.52 14.49 -16.32
N LEU A 137 -8.35 15.22 -17.42
CA LEU A 137 -9.44 15.65 -18.29
C LEU A 137 -9.77 14.54 -19.30
N LYS A 138 -11.02 14.10 -19.35
CA LYS A 138 -11.49 13.12 -20.35
C LYS A 138 -11.68 13.84 -21.70
N SER A 139 -11.00 13.35 -22.74
CA SER A 139 -11.24 13.82 -24.11
C SER A 139 -12.66 13.43 -24.56
N SER A 140 -13.36 14.34 -25.23
CA SER A 140 -14.76 14.18 -25.67
C SER A 140 -14.99 13.04 -26.68
N ARG A 141 -13.93 12.37 -27.15
CA ARG A 141 -13.98 11.25 -28.11
C ARG A 141 -13.98 9.85 -27.46
N LEU A 142 -13.95 9.77 -26.13
CA LEU A 142 -13.80 8.52 -25.39
C LEU A 142 -15.14 8.04 -24.81
N ASN A 143 -15.74 6.98 -25.38
CA ASN A 143 -17.07 6.47 -25.02
C ASN A 143 -17.11 5.34 -23.96
N ALA A 144 -15.97 4.79 -23.52
CA ALA A 144 -15.94 3.75 -22.48
C ALA A 144 -15.98 4.32 -21.04
N ASP A 145 -16.53 3.51 -20.14
CA ASP A 145 -16.69 3.79 -18.69
C ASP A 145 -15.42 3.53 -17.87
N SER A 146 -14.40 2.87 -18.42
CA SER A 146 -13.09 2.72 -17.79
C SER A 146 -12.01 2.46 -18.85
N TYR A 147 -10.78 2.89 -18.58
CA TYR A 147 -9.63 2.68 -19.46
C TYR A 147 -8.44 2.17 -18.65
N ARG A 148 -7.72 1.23 -19.25
CA ARG A 148 -6.47 0.67 -18.71
C ARG A 148 -5.34 1.05 -19.66
N LEU A 149 -4.40 1.88 -19.20
CA LEU A 149 -3.20 2.19 -19.95
C LEU A 149 -2.12 1.17 -19.59
N ASN A 150 -1.89 0.22 -20.49
CA ASN A 150 -0.87 -0.83 -20.35
C ASN A 150 0.46 -0.49 -21.03
N ASN A 151 0.53 0.61 -21.78
CA ASN A 151 1.66 0.83 -22.68
C ASN A 151 2.87 1.42 -21.93
N THR A 152 3.68 0.54 -21.36
CA THR A 152 4.95 0.85 -20.69
C THR A 152 6.12 0.96 -21.67
N GLN A 153 5.91 0.79 -22.99
CA GLN A 153 7.00 0.81 -23.98
C GLN A 153 7.79 2.12 -24.02
N GLN A 154 7.14 3.27 -23.80
CA GLN A 154 7.83 4.56 -23.70
C GLN A 154 8.58 4.74 -22.35
N LEU A 155 8.22 3.96 -21.33
CA LEU A 155 8.92 3.92 -20.04
C LEU A 155 10.13 2.96 -20.06
N LEU A 156 10.27 2.08 -21.06
CA LEU A 156 11.44 1.21 -21.20
C LEU A 156 12.74 2.02 -21.41
N ASN A 157 12.64 3.21 -22.02
CA ASN A 157 13.80 4.11 -22.16
C ASN A 157 14.28 4.66 -20.80
N ILE A 158 13.40 4.71 -19.79
CA ILE A 158 13.70 5.12 -18.41
C ILE A 158 14.37 3.97 -17.64
N LEU A 159 14.09 2.70 -17.98
CA LEU A 159 14.67 1.53 -17.31
C LEU A 159 16.18 1.36 -17.52
N ASN A 160 16.73 1.98 -18.57
CA ASN A 160 18.16 1.95 -18.89
C ASN A 160 18.94 3.09 -18.22
N ASP A 161 18.26 3.99 -17.52
CA ASP A 161 18.88 5.06 -16.75
C ASP A 161 19.02 4.61 -15.28
N PRO A 162 20.25 4.35 -14.79
CA PRO A 162 20.48 3.91 -13.41
C PRO A 162 20.11 4.96 -12.36
N SER A 163 19.85 6.22 -12.76
CA SER A 163 19.38 7.28 -11.85
C SER A 163 17.87 7.27 -11.62
N GLN A 164 17.12 6.45 -12.37
CA GLN A 164 15.66 6.35 -12.28
C GLN A 164 15.27 5.14 -11.45
N HIS A 165 14.67 5.40 -10.29
CA HIS A 165 14.33 4.36 -9.33
C HIS A 165 12.83 4.07 -9.24
N ILE A 166 11.96 4.89 -9.85
CA ILE A 166 10.50 4.69 -9.82
C ILE A 166 9.95 4.47 -11.21
N VAL A 167 9.09 3.46 -11.34
CA VAL A 167 8.39 3.17 -12.59
C VAL A 167 6.90 3.00 -12.33
N VAL A 168 6.09 3.81 -13.02
CA VAL A 168 4.64 3.61 -13.09
C VAL A 168 4.37 2.42 -14.00
N PHE A 169 3.72 1.38 -13.48
CA PHE A 169 3.46 0.16 -14.26
C PHE A 169 1.97 -0.06 -14.56
N PHE A 170 1.09 0.64 -13.84
CA PHE A 170 -0.35 0.50 -14.03
C PHE A 170 -1.10 1.77 -13.67
N ASN A 171 -1.94 2.22 -14.61
CA ASN A 171 -2.89 3.31 -14.40
C ASN A 171 -4.30 2.79 -14.66
N LEU A 172 -5.16 2.92 -13.64
CA LEU A 172 -6.56 2.58 -13.74
C LEU A 172 -7.41 3.85 -13.73
N PHE A 173 -8.12 4.05 -14.83
CA PHE A 173 -9.10 5.13 -14.98
C PHE A 173 -10.49 4.55 -14.82
N ASN A 174 -11.24 5.00 -13.82
CA ASN A 174 -12.70 4.87 -13.88
C ASN A 174 -13.24 6.14 -14.55
N GLY A 175 -14.12 5.98 -15.54
CA GLY A 175 -14.72 7.08 -16.30
C GLY A 175 -15.74 7.88 -15.50
N MET A 176 -15.58 7.92 -14.17
CA MET A 176 -16.45 8.61 -13.24
C MET A 176 -15.94 10.03 -13.04
N THR A 177 -16.80 10.99 -13.37
CA THR A 177 -16.54 12.39 -13.17
C THR A 177 -16.60 12.76 -11.68
N VAL A 178 -15.53 13.34 -11.15
CA VAL A 178 -15.42 13.76 -9.75
C VAL A 178 -15.86 15.23 -9.61
N GLY A 179 -17.07 15.47 -9.12
CA GLY A 179 -17.58 16.82 -8.80
C GLY A 179 -19.10 16.96 -8.92
N GLU A 180 -19.63 18.14 -8.59
CA GLU A 180 -20.96 18.59 -9.03
C GLU A 180 -20.92 18.98 -10.53
N GLU A 181 -22.10 19.11 -11.14
CA GLU A 181 -22.28 19.40 -12.57
C GLU A 181 -21.32 20.49 -13.08
N GLY A 182 -20.51 20.15 -14.09
CA GLY A 182 -19.59 21.08 -14.76
C GLY A 182 -18.09 20.87 -14.51
N ARG A 183 -17.68 19.91 -13.65
CA ARG A 183 -16.26 19.52 -13.53
C ARG A 183 -15.94 18.37 -14.50
N PHE A 184 -14.88 18.49 -15.30
CA PHE A 184 -14.45 17.48 -16.31
C PHE A 184 -13.32 16.57 -15.81
N TYR A 185 -13.01 16.63 -14.51
CA TYR A 185 -11.92 15.88 -13.91
C TYR A 185 -12.37 14.47 -13.53
N ASN A 186 -11.61 13.49 -14.00
CA ASN A 186 -11.81 12.07 -13.72
C ASN A 186 -10.61 11.58 -12.92
N GLY A 187 -10.85 10.75 -11.92
CA GLY A 187 -9.76 10.23 -11.11
C GLY A 187 -9.03 9.07 -11.81
N VAL A 188 -7.71 9.03 -11.63
CA VAL A 188 -6.85 7.93 -12.04
C VAL A 188 -6.11 7.42 -10.82
N MET A 189 -6.11 6.10 -10.64
CA MET A 189 -5.24 5.42 -9.67
C MET A 189 -3.96 4.99 -10.37
N SER A 190 -2.84 5.49 -9.87
CA SER A 190 -1.49 5.20 -10.33
C SER A 190 -0.83 4.19 -9.41
N TYR A 191 -0.23 3.17 -9.99
CA TYR A 191 0.59 2.18 -9.30
C TYR A 191 2.02 2.28 -9.80
N SER A 192 2.94 2.50 -8.86
CA SER A 192 4.36 2.66 -9.16
C SER A 192 5.18 1.73 -8.28
N THR A 193 6.26 1.18 -8.82
CA THR A 193 7.20 0.34 -8.08
C THR A 193 8.60 0.95 -8.11
N LEU A 194 9.48 0.39 -7.28
CA LEU A 194 10.88 0.78 -7.19
C LEU A 194 11.75 -0.26 -7.92
N ILE A 195 12.68 0.21 -8.75
CA ILE A 195 13.68 -0.61 -9.44
C ILE A 195 15.09 -0.22 -9.00
N ASN A 196 16.01 -1.18 -8.99
CA ASN A 196 17.41 -0.97 -8.57
C ASN A 196 17.57 -0.42 -7.14
N VAL A 197 16.57 -0.59 -6.26
CA VAL A 197 16.59 -0.08 -4.86
C VAL A 197 16.95 -1.17 -3.84
N TYR A 198 16.74 -2.44 -4.20
CA TYR A 198 16.84 -3.59 -3.28
C TYR A 198 17.93 -4.59 -3.69
N PRO A 199 19.17 -4.15 -4.01
CA PRO A 199 20.24 -5.08 -4.35
C PRO A 199 20.43 -6.09 -3.21
N GLU A 200 20.55 -7.37 -3.55
CA GLU A 200 20.76 -8.49 -2.61
C GLU A 200 19.60 -8.75 -1.61
N ILE A 201 18.49 -8.01 -1.73
CA ILE A 201 17.31 -8.16 -0.87
C ILE A 201 16.16 -8.78 -1.65
N LEU A 202 15.84 -8.21 -2.82
CA LEU A 202 14.85 -8.74 -3.75
C LEU A 202 15.55 -9.04 -5.08
N ASP A 203 15.09 -10.08 -5.77
CA ASP A 203 15.47 -10.25 -7.17
C ASP A 203 14.79 -9.16 -8.01
N ASP A 204 15.56 -8.19 -8.48
CA ASP A 204 15.07 -7.11 -9.35
C ASP A 204 14.45 -7.69 -10.64
N GLN A 205 14.86 -8.90 -11.05
CA GLN A 205 14.23 -9.64 -12.12
C GLN A 205 12.78 -10.01 -11.80
N ASP A 206 12.46 -10.39 -10.56
CA ASP A 206 11.09 -10.71 -10.17
C ASP A 206 10.18 -9.49 -10.25
N ILE A 207 10.65 -8.33 -9.76
CA ILE A 207 9.92 -7.06 -9.88
C ILE A 207 9.68 -6.72 -11.35
N ARG A 208 10.73 -6.86 -12.18
CA ARG A 208 10.62 -6.58 -13.61
C ARG A 208 9.67 -7.53 -14.33
N GLN A 209 9.75 -8.83 -14.10
CA GLN A 209 8.85 -9.81 -14.73
C GLN A 209 7.42 -9.71 -14.20
N GLY A 210 7.26 -9.40 -12.92
CA GLY A 210 5.96 -9.27 -12.27
C GLY A 210 5.22 -7.99 -12.64
N LEU A 211 5.92 -6.85 -12.76
CA LEU A 211 5.27 -5.54 -12.91
C LEU A 211 5.58 -4.84 -14.23
N ILE A 212 6.77 -5.01 -14.79
CA ILE A 212 7.28 -4.15 -15.87
C ILE A 212 7.16 -4.80 -17.25
N TYR A 213 7.77 -5.98 -17.43
CA TYR A 213 7.80 -6.70 -18.69
C TYR A 213 6.49 -7.44 -18.94
N ASP A 214 6.09 -7.49 -20.21
CA ASP A 214 4.87 -8.20 -20.59
C ASP A 214 5.07 -9.70 -20.43
N GLY A 215 4.17 -10.32 -19.67
CA GLY A 215 4.23 -11.73 -19.33
C GLY A 215 2.99 -12.19 -18.57
N PRO A 216 2.82 -13.50 -18.37
CA PRO A 216 1.64 -14.06 -17.70
C PRO A 216 1.48 -13.55 -16.26
N VAL A 217 2.59 -13.42 -15.51
CA VAL A 217 2.57 -12.92 -14.12
C VAL A 217 2.04 -11.50 -14.06
N LYS A 218 2.59 -10.58 -14.87
CA LYS A 218 2.10 -9.20 -14.97
C LYS A 218 0.63 -9.16 -15.38
N MET A 219 0.22 -9.97 -16.35
CA MET A 219 -1.18 -9.99 -16.80
C MET A 219 -2.14 -10.41 -15.68
N ASP A 220 -1.77 -11.42 -14.89
CA ASP A 220 -2.56 -11.85 -13.74
C ASP A 220 -2.58 -10.80 -12.62
N ILE A 221 -1.43 -10.21 -12.26
CA ILE A 221 -1.35 -9.11 -11.28
C ILE A 221 -2.27 -7.96 -11.66
N LEU A 222 -2.16 -7.50 -12.91
CA LEU A 222 -2.96 -6.37 -13.37
C LEU A 222 -4.45 -6.72 -13.47
N ARG A 223 -4.79 -7.97 -13.82
CA ARG A 223 -6.17 -8.46 -13.78
C ARG A 223 -6.72 -8.45 -12.35
N TYR A 224 -5.96 -8.93 -11.37
CA TYR A 224 -6.38 -9.00 -9.98
C TYR A 224 -6.51 -7.63 -9.32
N LEU A 225 -5.56 -6.73 -9.56
CA LEU A 225 -5.70 -5.32 -9.14
C LEU A 225 -6.96 -4.69 -9.73
N THR A 226 -7.20 -4.87 -11.03
CA THR A 226 -8.40 -4.37 -11.70
C THR A 226 -9.69 -4.93 -11.05
N LEU A 227 -9.74 -6.23 -10.80
CA LEU A 227 -10.91 -6.86 -10.15
C LEU A 227 -11.08 -6.40 -8.70
N PHE A 228 -10.00 -6.17 -7.96
CA PHE A 228 -10.05 -5.65 -6.60
C PHE A 228 -10.66 -4.25 -6.54
N HIS A 229 -10.32 -3.38 -7.49
CA HIS A 229 -10.99 -2.08 -7.65
C HIS A 229 -12.50 -2.24 -7.89
N PHE A 230 -12.90 -3.20 -8.72
CA PHE A 230 -14.32 -3.43 -8.99
C PHE A 230 -15.07 -4.13 -7.85
N PHE A 231 -14.37 -4.92 -7.03
CA PHE A 231 -14.95 -5.60 -5.87
C PHE A 231 -15.39 -4.60 -4.79
N ARG A 232 -14.66 -3.48 -4.63
CA ARG A 232 -15.04 -2.42 -3.70
C ARG A 232 -16.06 -1.48 -4.37
N VAL A 233 -17.23 -1.36 -3.75
CA VAL A 233 -18.28 -0.43 -4.15
C VAL A 233 -18.39 0.72 -3.17
N GLU A 234 -18.77 1.89 -3.66
CA GLU A 234 -19.16 3.04 -2.86
C GLU A 234 -20.62 3.40 -3.14
N ARG A 235 -21.30 4.01 -2.17
CA ARG A 235 -22.68 4.49 -2.34
C ARG A 235 -22.67 6.00 -2.43
N ARG A 236 -22.90 6.54 -3.63
CA ARG A 236 -22.99 7.99 -3.86
C ARG A 236 -24.41 8.35 -4.29
N GLN A 237 -25.04 9.25 -3.53
CA GLN A 237 -26.44 9.68 -3.76
C GLN A 237 -27.42 8.50 -3.92
N GLY A 238 -27.27 7.47 -3.08
CA GLY A 238 -28.15 6.30 -3.07
C GLY A 238 -27.85 5.23 -4.13
N LYS A 239 -27.03 5.51 -5.14
CA LYS A 239 -26.61 4.55 -6.18
C LYS A 239 -25.28 3.89 -5.83
N LEU A 240 -25.20 2.58 -6.03
CA LEU A 240 -23.94 1.83 -5.96
C LEU A 240 -23.07 2.22 -7.15
N GLN A 241 -21.86 2.67 -6.87
CA GLN A 241 -20.85 3.02 -7.87
C GLN A 241 -19.55 2.28 -7.54
N LEU A 242 -18.72 2.08 -8.55
CA LEU A 242 -17.40 1.48 -8.41
C LEU A 242 -16.49 2.43 -7.65
N LYS A 243 -15.85 1.94 -6.58
CA LYS A 243 -14.93 2.76 -5.81
C LYS A 243 -13.61 2.90 -6.56
N LEU A 244 -13.23 4.13 -6.92
CA LEU A 244 -11.95 4.37 -7.61
C LEU A 244 -10.78 3.96 -6.72
N ASP A 245 -10.73 4.47 -5.49
CA ASP A 245 -9.66 4.17 -4.54
C ASP A 245 -10.12 3.15 -3.49
N PRO A 246 -9.82 1.84 -3.66
CA PRO A 246 -10.20 0.81 -2.71
C PRO A 246 -9.43 0.95 -1.38
N TYR A 247 -8.29 1.65 -1.36
CA TYR A 247 -7.43 1.83 -0.20
C TYR A 247 -7.77 3.06 0.64
N GLN A 248 -8.70 3.90 0.17
CA GLN A 248 -9.07 5.15 0.81
C GLN A 248 -9.36 4.99 2.31
N GLN A 249 -9.88 3.83 2.75
CA GLN A 249 -10.15 3.58 4.17
C GLN A 249 -8.88 3.54 5.04
N ILE A 250 -7.77 3.04 4.48
CA ILE A 250 -6.49 2.83 5.17
C ILE A 250 -5.50 3.97 4.88
N MET A 251 -5.47 4.46 3.63
CA MET A 251 -4.48 5.44 3.15
C MET A 251 -5.07 6.83 2.87
N GLY A 252 -6.40 7.00 2.87
CA GLY A 252 -7.03 8.27 2.54
C GLY A 252 -6.95 9.30 3.68
N ASP A 253 -6.88 10.58 3.31
CA ASP A 253 -6.74 11.73 4.23
C ASP A 253 -7.85 11.80 5.30
N GLU A 254 -9.05 11.32 5.01
CA GLU A 254 -10.23 11.43 5.88
C GLU A 254 -10.67 10.12 6.56
N ALA A 255 -9.99 9.00 6.31
CA ALA A 255 -10.55 7.71 6.69
C ALA A 255 -10.20 7.26 8.12
N LEU A 256 -9.49 6.15 8.31
CA LEU A 256 -9.18 5.68 9.66
C LEU A 256 -8.39 6.74 10.45
N ARG A 257 -7.41 7.39 9.81
CA ARG A 257 -6.52 8.38 10.43
C ARG A 257 -7.25 9.55 11.10
N LYS A 258 -8.30 10.06 10.45
CA LYS A 258 -9.07 11.21 10.95
C LYS A 258 -10.05 10.79 12.05
N ASN A 259 -10.73 9.66 11.86
CA ASN A 259 -11.75 9.18 12.80
C ASN A 259 -11.18 8.62 14.11
N THR A 260 -9.88 8.29 14.14
CA THR A 260 -9.21 7.80 15.35
C THR A 260 -8.65 8.90 16.22
N LEU A 261 -8.61 10.15 15.73
CA LEU A 261 -8.12 11.30 16.47
C LEU A 261 -9.29 12.14 16.98
N PHE A 262 -9.33 12.37 18.30
CA PHE A 262 -10.26 13.32 18.91
C PHE A 262 -9.55 14.14 19.97
N TYR A 263 -10.07 15.32 20.30
CA TYR A 263 -9.49 16.13 21.37
C TYR A 263 -9.63 15.41 22.72
N HIS A 264 -8.51 15.22 23.38
CA HIS A 264 -8.47 14.79 24.77
C HIS A 264 -9.29 15.75 25.65
N MET A 265 -9.68 15.31 26.86
CA MET A 265 -10.50 16.12 27.78
C MET A 265 -9.86 17.48 28.14
N ASP A 266 -8.56 17.64 27.92
CA ASP A 266 -7.84 18.92 28.09
C ASP A 266 -8.11 19.96 26.99
N GLY A 267 -8.76 19.56 25.88
CA GLY A 267 -9.08 20.40 24.72
C GLY A 267 -7.87 20.86 23.89
N LYS A 268 -6.67 20.33 24.15
CA LYS A 268 -5.41 20.80 23.54
C LYS A 268 -4.60 19.69 22.88
N THR A 269 -4.80 18.45 23.28
CA THR A 269 -4.04 17.30 22.81
C THR A 269 -4.94 16.40 21.96
N TYR A 270 -4.47 15.88 20.83
CA TYR A 270 -5.19 14.81 20.13
C TYR A 270 -4.94 13.47 20.81
N PHE A 271 -6.02 12.77 21.14
CA PHE A 271 -5.99 11.39 21.60
C PHE A 271 -6.16 10.45 20.40
N ASN A 272 -5.24 9.50 20.26
CA ASN A 272 -5.31 8.43 19.27
C ASN A 272 -6.03 7.21 19.84
N SER A 273 -7.31 7.08 19.49
CA SER A 273 -8.17 5.99 19.97
C SER A 273 -7.75 4.62 19.44
N LEU A 274 -7.21 4.55 18.23
CA LEU A 274 -6.69 3.30 17.67
C LEU A 274 -5.44 2.85 18.41
N ALA A 275 -4.53 3.75 18.73
CA ALA A 275 -3.35 3.43 19.54
C ALA A 275 -3.77 2.86 20.90
N PHE A 276 -4.75 3.50 21.54
CA PHE A 276 -5.28 3.06 22.82
C PHE A 276 -5.95 1.69 22.73
N LEU A 277 -6.88 1.49 21.78
CA LEU A 277 -7.56 0.21 21.60
C LEU A 277 -6.58 -0.91 21.23
N THR A 278 -5.55 -0.59 20.45
CA THR A 278 -4.47 -1.53 20.10
C THR A 278 -3.69 -1.95 21.35
N ALA A 279 -3.36 -1.01 22.24
CA ALA A 279 -2.70 -1.31 23.51
C ALA A 279 -3.60 -2.12 24.47
N VAL A 280 -4.91 -1.83 24.50
CA VAL A 280 -5.87 -2.64 25.27
C VAL A 280 -5.96 -4.06 24.69
N ASN A 281 -6.03 -4.18 23.36
CA ASN A 281 -6.15 -5.45 22.67
C ASN A 281 -4.92 -6.35 22.89
N SER A 282 -3.71 -5.79 22.91
CA SER A 282 -2.49 -6.57 23.18
C SER A 282 -2.43 -7.12 24.61
N ILE A 283 -3.04 -6.42 25.57
CA ILE A 283 -3.18 -6.89 26.96
C ILE A 283 -4.27 -7.97 27.07
N LEU A 284 -5.40 -7.76 26.40
CA LEU A 284 -6.55 -8.68 26.48
C LEU A 284 -6.33 -9.99 25.70
N TYR A 285 -5.52 -9.96 24.63
CA TYR A 285 -5.22 -11.11 23.79
C TYR A 285 -3.71 -11.33 23.63
N PRO A 286 -3.01 -11.77 24.69
CA PRO A 286 -1.54 -11.90 24.72
C PRO A 286 -0.99 -12.93 23.73
N GLN A 287 -1.82 -13.86 23.26
CA GLN A 287 -1.42 -14.95 22.35
C GLN A 287 -1.01 -14.49 20.95
N SER A 288 -1.05 -13.18 20.68
CA SER A 288 -0.42 -12.56 19.50
C SER A 288 1.07 -12.26 19.71
N ASN A 289 1.57 -12.22 20.96
CA ASN A 289 2.89 -11.68 21.33
C ASN A 289 3.84 -12.69 22.03
N GLU A 290 3.42 -13.94 22.30
CA GLU A 290 4.24 -14.95 23.02
C GLU A 290 5.38 -15.60 22.19
N ARG A 291 5.80 -15.01 21.07
CA ARG A 291 6.93 -15.52 20.26
C ARG A 291 8.18 -14.63 20.25
N GLN A 292 8.36 -13.78 21.25
CA GLN A 292 9.59 -12.97 21.39
C GLN A 292 10.60 -13.53 22.40
N GLU A 293 10.37 -14.69 23.00
CA GLU A 293 11.39 -15.38 23.81
C GLU A 293 11.54 -16.84 23.36
N ARG A 294 12.31 -17.06 22.29
CA ARG A 294 13.07 -18.30 22.02
C ARG A 294 14.08 -18.11 20.91
#